data_AF-A0A7V7SB90-F1
#
_entry.id   AF-A0A7V7SB90-F1
#
_cell.length_a   1.000
_cell.length_b   1.000
_cell.length_c   1.000
_cell.angle_alpha   90.00
_cell.angle_beta   90.00
_cell.angle_gamma   90.00
#
_symmetry.space_group_name_H-M   'P 1'
#
loop_
_entity.id
_entity.type
_entity.pdbx_description
1 polymer ?
#
loop_
_entity_poly.entity_id
_entity_poly.type
_entity_poly.pdbx_seq_one_letter_code
_entity_poly.pdbx_strand_id
1 'polypeptide(L)'
;MHNQFKGYDIPYNAIFEFNAYLVIVYNDTNKMQRQGIESFSVTGVGSFIFKGNNVSSTIEQPLSELIFGSVLQLIEVESEDLQLTGRVIGQFKKVV
;
A
#
# COMPACT_ATOMS: atom_id res chain seq x y z
N MET A 1 5.37 -11.23 10.22
CA MET A 1 4.76 -9.91 10.54
C MET A 1 3.80 -9.91 11.74
N HIS A 2 3.24 -11.04 12.19
CA HIS A 2 2.15 -11.06 13.19
C HIS A 2 2.48 -10.44 14.57
N ASN A 3 3.76 -10.23 14.91
CA ASN A 3 4.17 -9.69 16.21
C ASN A 3 4.90 -8.33 16.13
N GLN A 4 5.13 -7.77 14.95
CA GLN A 4 5.92 -6.52 14.82
C GLN A 4 5.21 -5.30 15.41
N PHE A 5 3.89 -5.29 15.38
CA PHE A 5 3.05 -4.18 15.85
C PHE A 5 2.33 -4.50 17.16
N LYS A 6 2.68 -5.63 17.81
CA LYS A 6 1.96 -6.08 19.01
C LYS A 6 2.27 -5.14 20.17
N GLY A 7 1.23 -4.46 20.68
CA GLY A 7 1.35 -3.48 21.77
C GLY A 7 1.59 -2.04 21.29
N TYR A 8 1.59 -1.79 19.99
CA TYR A 8 1.67 -0.46 19.40
C TYR A 8 0.31 -0.05 18.84
N ASP A 9 -0.04 1.21 19.03
CA ASP A 9 -1.23 1.80 18.44
C ASP A 9 -0.98 2.12 16.97
N ILE A 10 -1.80 1.58 16.07
CA ILE A 10 -1.74 1.91 14.64
C ILE A 10 -2.61 3.16 14.43
N PRO A 11 -2.03 4.29 13.99
CA PRO A 11 -2.78 5.53 13.87
C PRO A 11 -3.76 5.48 12.70
N TYR A 12 -4.91 6.15 12.84
CA TYR A 12 -5.99 6.13 11.85
C TYR A 12 -5.56 6.60 10.46
N ASN A 13 -4.68 7.58 10.38
CA ASN A 13 -4.13 8.08 9.12
C ASN A 13 -3.40 6.98 8.32
N ALA A 14 -2.63 6.11 8.98
CA ALA A 14 -1.94 4.98 8.35
C ALA A 14 -2.93 3.97 7.79
N ILE A 15 -4.04 3.74 8.51
CA ILE A 15 -5.14 2.87 8.06
C ILE A 15 -5.80 3.44 6.80
N PHE A 16 -6.11 4.75 6.78
CA PHE A 16 -6.74 5.38 5.63
C PHE A 16 -5.85 5.40 4.39
N GLU A 17 -4.56 5.72 4.56
CA GLU A 17 -3.57 5.71 3.49
C GLU A 17 -3.46 4.33 2.84
N PHE A 18 -3.35 3.28 3.66
CA PHE A 18 -3.26 1.91 3.15
C PHE A 18 -4.55 1.46 2.46
N ASN A 19 -5.72 1.79 3.03
CA ASN A 19 -7.01 1.45 2.42
C ASN A 19 -7.22 2.12 1.07
N ALA A 20 -6.82 3.39 0.91
CA ALA A 20 -6.92 4.10 -0.36
C ALA A 20 -6.15 3.34 -1.46
N TYR A 21 -4.95 2.85 -1.16
CA TYR A 21 -4.20 2.01 -2.08
C TYR A 21 -4.92 0.69 -2.41
N LEU A 22 -5.42 -0.02 -1.40
CA LEU A 22 -6.12 -1.29 -1.62
C LEU A 22 -7.32 -1.14 -2.55
N VAL A 23 -8.10 -0.06 -2.39
CA VAL A 23 -9.25 0.23 -3.26
C VAL A 23 -8.80 0.47 -4.70
N ILE A 24 -7.68 1.17 -4.91
CA ILE A 24 -7.13 1.42 -6.25
C ILE A 24 -6.66 0.11 -6.89
N VAL A 25 -5.96 -0.75 -6.15
CA VAL A 25 -5.36 -1.96 -6.72
C VAL A 25 -6.36 -3.11 -6.88
N TYR A 26 -7.23 -3.32 -5.89
CA TYR A 26 -8.12 -4.48 -5.84
C TYR A 26 -9.55 -4.19 -6.31
N ASN A 27 -9.79 -3.10 -7.03
CA ASN A 27 -11.08 -2.88 -7.69
C ASN A 27 -11.36 -3.94 -8.78
N ASP A 28 -12.64 -4.04 -9.15
CA ASP A 28 -13.13 -5.04 -10.11
C ASP A 28 -12.56 -4.86 -11.51
N THR A 29 -12.35 -3.62 -11.96
CA THR A 29 -11.73 -3.32 -13.26
C THR A 29 -10.33 -3.90 -13.36
N ASN A 30 -9.51 -3.72 -12.31
CA ASN A 30 -8.17 -4.27 -12.22
C ASN A 30 -8.18 -5.79 -12.00
N LYS A 31 -9.20 -6.33 -11.32
CA LYS A 31 -9.42 -7.77 -11.22
C LYS A 31 -9.70 -8.38 -12.59
N MET A 32 -10.55 -7.77 -13.41
CA MET A 32 -10.84 -8.22 -14.77
C MET A 32 -9.59 -8.23 -15.64
N GLN A 33 -8.80 -7.16 -15.61
CA GLN A 33 -7.53 -7.10 -16.33
C GLN A 33 -6.57 -8.22 -15.88
N ARG A 34 -6.46 -8.45 -14.55
CA ARG A 34 -5.64 -9.54 -13.99
C ARG A 34 -6.10 -10.95 -14.41
N GLN A 35 -7.37 -11.11 -14.76
CA GLN A 35 -7.92 -12.36 -15.30
C GLN A 35 -7.72 -12.51 -16.82
N GLY A 36 -7.02 -11.58 -17.46
CA GLY A 36 -6.73 -11.61 -18.89
C GLY A 36 -7.85 -11.04 -19.78
N ILE A 37 -8.82 -10.31 -19.20
CA ILE A 37 -9.81 -9.58 -20.00
C ILE A 37 -9.10 -8.39 -20.65
N GLU A 38 -9.16 -8.29 -21.98
CA GLU A 38 -8.52 -7.21 -22.75
C GLU A 38 -9.39 -5.96 -22.89
N SER A 39 -10.71 -6.14 -22.86
CA SER A 39 -11.68 -5.05 -22.90
C SER A 39 -13.04 -5.48 -22.36
N PHE A 40 -13.83 -4.52 -21.89
CA PHE A 40 -15.24 -4.71 -21.57
C PHE A 40 -16.05 -3.52 -22.07
N SER A 41 -17.34 -3.72 -22.34
CA SER A 41 -18.24 -2.66 -22.75
C SER A 41 -19.49 -2.64 -21.88
N VAL A 42 -20.03 -1.43 -21.69
CA VAL A 42 -21.27 -1.19 -20.97
C VAL A 42 -22.25 -0.57 -21.96
N THR A 43 -23.33 -1.28 -22.24
CA THR A 43 -24.35 -0.86 -23.22
C THR A 43 -24.89 0.53 -22.88
N GLY A 44 -24.84 1.44 -23.87
CA GLY A 44 -25.31 2.82 -23.71
C GLY A 44 -24.36 3.78 -22.99
N VAL A 45 -23.20 3.31 -22.51
CA VAL A 45 -22.20 4.14 -21.81
C VAL A 45 -20.90 4.22 -22.60
N GLY A 46 -20.33 3.07 -23.00
CA GLY A 46 -19.07 3.05 -23.74
C GLY A 46 -18.31 1.73 -23.66
N SER A 47 -17.13 1.71 -24.28
CA SER A 47 -16.21 0.56 -24.33
C SER A 47 -14.87 0.94 -23.72
N PHE A 48 -14.30 0.05 -22.92
CA PHE A 48 -13.05 0.23 -22.20
C PHE A 48 -12.05 -0.83 -22.64
N ILE A 49 -10.87 -0.39 -23.08
CA ILE A 49 -9.79 -1.28 -23.55
C ILE A 49 -8.59 -1.09 -22.64
N PHE A 50 -8.02 -2.18 -22.15
CA PHE A 50 -6.82 -2.15 -21.32
C PHE A 50 -5.58 -2.00 -22.19
N LYS A 51 -4.78 -0.95 -21.94
CA LYS A 51 -3.44 -0.81 -22.54
C LYS A 51 -2.40 -1.44 -21.59
N GLY A 52 -2.27 -2.77 -21.65
CA GLY A 52 -1.29 -3.53 -20.88
C GLY A 52 -1.61 -3.69 -19.38
N ASN A 53 -0.73 -4.37 -18.64
CA ASN A 53 -0.85 -4.55 -17.20
C ASN A 53 -0.47 -3.26 -16.46
N ASN A 54 -1.45 -2.40 -16.19
CA ASN A 54 -1.25 -1.15 -15.43
C ASN A 54 -1.07 -1.36 -13.92
N VAL A 55 -1.20 -2.59 -13.44
CA VAL A 55 -1.09 -2.93 -12.02
C VAL A 55 0.03 -3.95 -11.86
N SER A 56 1.21 -3.44 -11.49
CA SER A 56 2.42 -4.26 -11.27
C SER A 56 2.34 -5.13 -10.02
N SER A 57 1.36 -4.88 -9.14
CA SER A 57 1.14 -5.70 -7.95
C SER A 57 0.51 -7.02 -8.38
N THR A 58 1.39 -7.92 -8.78
CA THR A 58 1.09 -9.29 -9.12
C THR A 58 0.43 -9.96 -7.92
N ILE A 59 -0.45 -10.91 -8.23
CA ILE A 59 -1.21 -11.78 -7.31
C ILE A 59 -0.31 -12.54 -6.31
N GLU A 60 1.01 -12.40 -6.42
CA GLU A 60 2.05 -13.16 -5.74
C GLU A 60 2.87 -12.33 -4.74
N GLN A 61 2.66 -11.01 -4.66
CA GLN A 61 3.36 -10.22 -3.65
C GLN A 61 2.81 -10.56 -2.26
N PRO A 62 3.68 -10.89 -1.29
CA PRO A 62 3.24 -11.12 0.08
C PRO A 62 2.65 -9.82 0.64
N LEU A 63 1.58 -9.91 1.45
CA LEU A 63 0.88 -8.76 2.05
C LEU A 63 1.83 -7.80 2.78
N SER A 64 2.96 -8.31 3.26
CA SER A 64 4.07 -7.56 3.84
C SER A 64 4.70 -6.52 2.91
N GLU A 65 4.80 -6.83 1.62
CA GLU A 65 5.36 -5.94 0.61
C GLU A 65 4.34 -4.91 0.11
N LEU A 66 3.05 -5.10 0.44
CA LEU A 66 2.00 -4.16 0.10
C LEU A 66 1.96 -2.96 1.06
N ILE A 67 2.59 -3.05 2.24
CA ILE A 67 2.61 -1.92 3.18
C ILE A 67 3.65 -0.89 2.72
N PHE A 68 3.18 0.29 2.31
CA PHE A 68 4.05 1.38 1.85
C PHE A 68 4.93 1.93 2.96
N GLY A 69 6.09 2.44 2.55
CA GLY A 69 6.97 3.19 3.44
C GLY A 69 6.29 4.42 4.07
N SER A 70 5.31 5.04 3.39
CA SER A 70 4.51 6.13 3.97
C SER A 70 3.65 5.64 5.14
N VAL A 71 2.99 4.48 5.01
CA VAL A 71 2.21 3.85 6.07
C VAL A 71 3.10 3.48 7.26
N LEU A 72 4.28 2.91 7.00
CA LEU A 72 5.25 2.59 8.05
C LEU A 72 5.73 3.84 8.78
N GLN A 73 6.02 4.93 8.07
CA GLN A 73 6.42 6.21 8.67
C GLN A 73 5.34 6.80 9.58
N LEU A 74 4.07 6.70 9.17
CA LEU A 74 2.96 7.17 10.01
C LEU A 74 2.89 6.38 11.33
N ILE A 75 3.18 5.07 11.28
CA ILE A 75 3.22 4.23 12.49
C ILE A 75 4.43 4.57 13.37
N GLU A 76 5.60 4.83 12.79
CA GLU A 76 6.82 5.21 13.53
C GLU A 76 6.68 6.55 14.23
N VAL A 77 6.05 7.55 13.59
CA VAL A 77 5.87 8.89 14.18
C VAL A 77 5.04 8.81 15.47
N GLU A 78 4.08 7.89 15.52
CA GLU A 78 3.20 7.71 16.68
C GLU A 78 3.76 6.74 17.73
N SER A 79 4.85 6.03 17.41
CA SER A 79 5.46 5.00 18.25
C SER A 79 6.91 5.37 18.59
N GLU A 80 7.15 5.91 19.79
CA GLU A 80 8.45 6.46 20.19
C GLU A 80 9.63 5.47 20.06
N ASP A 81 9.39 4.16 20.26
CA ASP A 81 10.43 3.12 20.31
C ASP A 81 10.49 2.23 19.04
N LEU A 82 9.61 2.46 18.06
CA LEU A 82 9.44 1.55 16.93
C LEU A 82 10.19 2.06 15.68
N GLN A 83 11.16 1.27 15.19
CA GLN A 83 11.85 1.53 13.92
C GLN A 83 11.48 0.45 12.90
N LEU A 84 10.63 0.80 11.94
CA LEU A 84 10.06 -0.04 10.89
C LEU A 84 10.66 0.24 9.52
N THR A 85 10.95 1.51 9.24
CA THR A 85 11.75 1.92 8.10
C THR A 85 13.20 1.94 8.56
N GLY A 86 14.13 1.42 7.76
CA GLY A 86 15.58 1.49 8.03
C GLY A 86 16.14 2.92 7.99
N ARG A 87 15.31 3.94 8.23
CA ARG A 87 15.67 5.34 8.22
C ARG A 87 16.37 5.65 9.55
N VAL A 88 17.66 5.90 9.48
CA VAL A 88 18.41 6.58 10.56
C VAL A 88 17.77 7.94 10.77
N ILE A 89 16.92 8.07 11.79
CA ILE A 89 16.34 9.35 12.19
C ILE A 89 17.42 10.08 13.01
N GLY A 90 18.18 10.95 12.32
CA GLY A 90 19.01 11.97 12.96
C GLY A 90 20.45 11.57 13.29
N GLN A 91 21.40 12.11 12.55
CA GLN A 91 22.71 12.44 13.14
C GLN A 91 22.46 13.56 14.16
N PHE A 92 22.22 13.22 15.43
CA PHE A 92 22.42 14.20 16.50
C PHE A 92 23.91 14.48 16.58
N LYS A 93 24.34 15.58 15.96
CA LYS A 93 25.68 16.12 16.15
C LYS A 93 25.77 16.56 17.62
N LYS A 94 26.37 15.72 18.46
CA LYS A 94 26.74 16.09 19.83
C LYS A 94 27.74 17.25 19.72
N VAL A 95 27.26 18.48 19.93
CA VAL A 95 28.12 19.63 20.16
C VAL A 95 28.64 19.46 21.59
N VAL A 96 29.90 19.03 21.68
CA VAL A 96 30.71 19.15 22.90
C VAL A 96 31.32 20.54 22.90
#